data_AF-A0A2V6I3A6-F1
#
_entry.id   AF-A0A2V6I3A6-F1
#
_cell.length_a   1.000
_cell.length_b   1.000
_cell.length_c   1.000
_cell.angle_alpha   90.00
_cell.angle_beta   90.00
_cell.angle_gamma   90.00
#
_symmetry.space_group_name_H-M   'P 1'
#
loop_
_entity.id
_entity.type
_entity.pdbx_description
1 polymer ?
#
loop_
_entity_poly.entity_id
_entity_poly.type
_entity_poly.pdbx_seq_one_letter_code
_entity_poly.pdbx_strand_id
1 'polypeptide(L)'
;MPDECVILADGPAALVELCGISTLERLLRTLQRCGITRAIILSSSAAEIARRLARPSWARADLEFTIHERPPGPTTVQQIVDLWPEAAARLLLIQGDVVFDIRLLRTLLAQTSSAMLIDSSAPETNRGKLCGAALLQREWAVARNGSVESALLEGLEQHTAEALDVANQPLYDPGLRRNLRPICFPAPALANKQAAERVLFDSVQKGTLDFPAWIHAPIEKFLLRYLCRTSITPNQLTISWAIAACLTTIFFATGHLIWGIVLALVVGILDGLDGKQARLKVETTAGGKIEHHLDSFFDVVWPIALAFHFYSSGRLPTAFYYLVVLLAGEGVDGIAKAIIYSGAGRLMTRSICATHRRPAKYLHLGVGHRADSWSAGKGSNCDGVVGIDDCCNRHSASSTDVDLAPKNTLVDQLTINPVGLVLGCADRFDEAVYHNVVFERHAELALEAAAYALFHYLQNKRLGNAGAAILSQNAERNETHCANFATIVEQLD
;
A
#
# COMPACT_ATOMS: atom_id res chain seq x y z
N MET A 1 6.58 21.76 12.47
CA MET A 1 6.04 20.62 13.25
C MET A 1 6.99 20.36 14.41
N PRO A 2 6.66 19.54 15.41
CA PRO A 2 7.69 18.97 16.28
C PRO A 2 8.70 18.21 15.42
N ASP A 3 9.98 18.43 15.69
CA ASP A 3 11.14 17.74 15.13
C ASP A 3 11.76 16.74 16.12
N GLU A 4 11.40 16.85 17.39
CA GLU A 4 11.87 16.02 18.51
C GLU A 4 10.74 15.19 19.13
N CYS A 5 11.07 14.00 19.66
CA CYS A 5 10.13 13.11 20.35
C CYS A 5 10.76 12.39 21.56
N VAL A 6 9.94 11.97 22.51
CA VAL A 6 10.31 11.02 23.58
C VAL A 6 9.62 9.68 23.31
N ILE A 7 10.40 8.60 23.29
CA ILE A 7 9.94 7.24 23.09
C ILE A 7 10.06 6.46 24.40
N LEU A 8 8.94 5.95 24.91
CA LEU A 8 8.93 5.06 26.07
C LEU A 8 9.10 3.61 25.58
N ALA A 9 10.28 3.01 25.79
CA ALA A 9 10.62 1.74 25.14
C ALA A 9 11.26 0.74 26.10
N ASP A 10 10.47 -0.21 26.59
CA ASP A 10 10.93 -1.26 27.50
C ASP A 10 10.97 -2.64 26.81
N GLY A 11 12.07 -3.36 27.01
CA GLY A 11 12.19 -4.77 26.67
C GLY A 11 11.38 -5.65 27.63
N PRO A 12 10.84 -6.79 27.17
CA PRO A 12 10.98 -7.33 25.82
C PRO A 12 10.02 -6.72 24.79
N ALA A 13 8.97 -6.00 25.21
CA ALA A 13 7.85 -5.60 24.35
C ALA A 13 8.27 -4.71 23.15
N ALA A 14 9.06 -3.67 23.38
CA ALA A 14 9.59 -2.81 22.33
C ALA A 14 10.55 -3.54 21.35
N LEU A 15 11.05 -4.72 21.73
CA LEU A 15 11.99 -5.53 20.97
C LEU A 15 11.33 -6.72 20.24
N VAL A 16 10.00 -6.89 20.32
CA VAL A 16 9.27 -7.92 19.58
C VAL A 16 9.44 -7.71 18.07
N GLU A 17 10.01 -8.71 17.39
CA GLU A 17 10.25 -8.67 15.94
C GLU A 17 8.97 -9.03 15.15
N LEU A 18 8.54 -8.17 14.23
CA LEU A 18 7.41 -8.35 13.33
C LEU A 18 7.85 -8.11 11.88
N CYS A 19 7.72 -9.14 11.03
CA CYS A 19 8.19 -9.12 9.65
C CYS A 19 9.70 -8.75 9.52
N GLY A 20 10.51 -9.23 10.46
CA GLY A 20 11.98 -9.16 10.43
C GLY A 20 12.64 -7.91 11.05
N ILE A 21 11.87 -6.99 11.63
CA ILE A 21 12.38 -5.85 12.41
C ILE A 21 11.58 -5.71 13.72
N SER A 22 12.19 -5.15 14.78
CA SER A 22 11.49 -4.91 16.05
C SER A 22 10.45 -3.79 15.95
N THR A 23 9.48 -3.78 16.87
CA THR A 23 8.50 -2.69 17.02
C THR A 23 9.18 -1.33 17.16
N LEU A 24 10.24 -1.23 17.98
CA LEU A 24 11.02 0.00 18.14
C LEU A 24 11.79 0.41 16.86
N GLU A 25 12.45 -0.52 16.17
CA GLU A 25 13.17 -0.22 14.92
C GLU A 25 12.19 0.24 13.83
N ARG A 26 11.01 -0.39 13.76
CA ARG A 26 9.88 0.03 12.91
C ARG A 26 9.40 1.44 13.26
N LEU A 27 9.19 1.73 14.55
CA LEU A 27 8.77 3.06 15.02
C LEU A 27 9.78 4.14 14.65
N LEU A 28 11.08 3.94 14.94
CA LEU A 28 12.13 4.90 14.59
C LEU A 28 12.15 5.22 13.09
N ARG A 29 12.05 4.20 12.22
CA ARG A 29 11.92 4.40 10.77
C ARG A 29 10.67 5.20 10.40
N THR A 30 9.50 4.89 10.99
CA THR A 30 8.26 5.64 10.73
C THR A 30 8.35 7.10 11.18
N LEU A 31 8.97 7.36 12.35
CA LEU A 31 9.16 8.72 12.89
C LEU A 31 10.02 9.57 11.94
N GLN A 32 11.12 9.03 11.40
CA GLN A 32 11.91 9.75 10.40
C GLN A 32 11.09 10.05 9.14
N ARG A 33 10.22 9.13 8.70
CA ARG A 33 9.28 9.36 7.56
C ARG A 33 8.14 10.33 7.89
N CYS A 34 7.95 10.70 9.16
CA CYS A 34 7.10 11.82 9.59
C CYS A 34 7.84 13.17 9.70
N GLY A 35 9.16 13.20 9.53
CA GLY A 35 9.97 14.42 9.65
C GLY A 35 10.53 14.68 11.05
N ILE A 36 10.46 13.71 11.96
CA ILE A 36 11.19 13.73 13.24
C ILE A 36 12.68 13.51 12.94
N THR A 37 13.53 14.38 13.47
CA THR A 37 15.00 14.31 13.34
C THR A 37 15.67 13.82 14.62
N ARG A 38 14.99 13.91 15.78
CA ARG A 38 15.52 13.47 17.08
C ARG A 38 14.55 12.61 17.89
N ALA A 39 15.08 11.56 18.52
CA ALA A 39 14.34 10.71 19.45
C ALA A 39 15.09 10.48 20.77
N ILE A 40 14.47 10.83 21.89
CA ILE A 40 14.96 10.53 23.24
C ILE A 40 14.29 9.24 23.69
N ILE A 41 15.03 8.13 23.72
CA ILE A 41 14.49 6.82 24.10
C ILE A 41 14.66 6.61 25.60
N LEU A 42 13.57 6.56 26.35
CA LEU A 42 13.57 6.35 27.80
C LEU A 42 13.20 4.89 28.12
N SER A 43 14.08 4.19 28.85
CA SER A 43 13.99 2.74 29.03
C SER A 43 14.51 2.24 30.38
N SER A 44 13.78 1.32 31.02
CA SER A 44 14.25 0.54 32.17
C SER A 44 15.12 -0.66 31.78
N SER A 45 15.40 -0.83 30.48
CA SER A 45 16.22 -1.88 29.88
C SER A 45 17.20 -1.30 28.85
N ALA A 46 17.67 -0.06 29.11
CA ALA A 46 18.49 0.75 28.21
C ALA A 46 19.68 -0.01 27.60
N ALA A 47 20.36 -0.85 28.37
CA ALA A 47 21.48 -1.66 27.88
C ALA A 47 21.10 -2.74 26.85
N GLU A 48 19.87 -3.26 26.86
CA GLU A 48 19.38 -4.18 25.82
C GLU A 48 18.92 -3.40 24.58
N ILE A 49 18.19 -2.30 24.77
CA ILE A 49 17.78 -1.39 23.70
C ILE A 49 19.00 -0.90 22.92
N ALA A 50 20.05 -0.43 23.61
CA ALA A 50 21.30 0.00 23.01
C ALA A 50 21.98 -1.13 22.22
N ARG A 51 22.07 -2.35 22.79
CA ARG A 51 22.66 -3.52 22.11
C ARG A 51 21.91 -3.90 20.82
N ARG A 52 20.59 -3.70 20.78
CA ARG A 52 19.76 -3.96 19.59
C ARG A 52 19.88 -2.83 18.55
N LEU A 53 19.82 -1.56 18.97
CA LEU A 53 19.89 -0.40 18.07
C LEU A 53 21.30 -0.05 17.57
N ALA A 54 22.35 -0.57 18.20
CA ALA A 54 23.75 -0.46 17.76
C ALA A 54 24.03 -1.08 16.38
N ARG A 55 23.10 -1.89 15.84
CA ARG A 55 23.15 -2.30 14.43
C ARG A 55 22.79 -1.09 13.55
N PRO A 56 23.68 -0.65 12.64
CA PRO A 56 23.39 0.48 11.76
C PRO A 56 22.22 0.13 10.84
N SER A 57 21.34 1.12 10.62
CA SER A 57 20.08 0.93 9.90
C SER A 57 19.87 2.12 8.96
N TRP A 58 20.18 1.93 7.69
CA TRP A 58 20.14 2.98 6.66
C TRP A 58 18.75 3.64 6.53
N ALA A 59 17.69 2.89 6.85
CA ALA A 59 16.30 3.35 6.78
C ALA A 59 15.93 4.40 7.85
N ARG A 60 16.76 4.53 8.89
CA ARG A 60 16.71 5.56 9.95
C ARG A 60 18.04 6.32 10.10
N ALA A 61 18.78 6.53 9.00
CA ALA A 61 20.10 7.16 9.02
C ALA A 61 20.08 8.66 9.33
N ASP A 62 18.95 9.33 9.10
CA ASP A 62 18.77 10.77 9.29
C ASP A 62 18.05 11.10 10.63
N LEU A 63 17.92 10.11 11.51
CA LEU A 63 17.33 10.21 12.85
C LEU A 63 18.42 10.09 13.93
N GLU A 64 18.74 11.20 14.58
CA GLU A 64 19.55 11.21 15.80
C GLU A 64 18.72 10.61 16.95
N PHE A 65 19.35 9.82 17.83
CA PHE A 65 18.67 9.34 19.04
C PHE A 65 19.61 9.16 20.22
N THR A 66 19.10 9.44 21.42
CA THR A 66 19.75 9.15 22.70
C THR A 66 18.99 8.03 23.42
N ILE A 67 19.66 7.35 24.35
CA ILE A 67 19.03 6.34 25.21
C ILE A 67 19.30 6.74 26.66
N HIS A 68 18.22 6.93 27.42
CA HIS A 68 18.24 7.31 28.82
C HIS A 68 17.70 6.15 29.67
N GLU A 69 18.43 5.80 30.71
CA GLU A 69 18.01 4.78 31.67
C GLU A 69 17.02 5.37 32.68
N ARG A 70 15.95 4.64 32.98
CA ARG A 70 14.97 4.98 34.03
C ARG A 70 14.81 3.81 35.01
N PRO A 71 14.39 4.05 36.27
CA PRO A 71 13.97 2.96 37.15
C PRO A 71 12.77 2.20 36.55
N PRO A 72 12.61 0.89 36.86
CA PRO A 72 11.44 0.11 36.48
C PRO A 72 10.19 0.60 37.22
N GLY A 73 9.02 0.37 36.61
CA GLY A 73 7.73 0.88 37.09
C GLY A 73 7.04 1.79 36.06
N PRO A 74 5.99 2.54 36.45
CA PRO A 74 5.34 3.51 35.56
C PRO A 74 6.21 4.76 35.37
N THR A 75 6.34 5.23 34.12
CA THR A 75 6.99 6.52 33.81
C THR A 75 6.14 7.67 34.34
N THR A 76 6.76 8.67 34.97
CA THR A 76 6.06 9.87 35.47
C THR A 76 6.12 11.03 34.47
N VAL A 77 5.17 11.97 34.57
CA VAL A 77 5.17 13.15 33.70
C VAL A 77 6.43 14.00 33.91
N GLN A 78 6.91 14.11 35.16
CA GLN A 78 8.13 14.84 35.49
C GLN A 78 9.35 14.29 34.72
N GLN A 79 9.51 12.97 34.60
CA GLN A 79 10.59 12.36 33.82
C GLN A 79 10.54 12.73 32.33
N ILE A 80 9.36 13.05 31.78
CA ILE A 80 9.24 13.58 30.41
C ILE A 80 9.65 15.05 30.38
N VAL A 81 9.18 15.86 31.33
CA VAL A 81 9.47 17.30 31.45
C VAL A 81 10.96 17.58 31.68
N ASP A 82 11.64 16.77 32.50
CA ASP A 82 13.07 16.86 32.78
C ASP A 82 13.94 16.59 31.53
N LEU A 83 13.42 15.80 30.58
CA LEU A 83 14.07 15.48 29.31
C LEU A 83 13.61 16.38 28.15
N TRP A 84 12.63 17.25 28.38
CA TRP A 84 12.00 18.08 27.35
C TRP A 84 12.85 19.34 27.09
N PRO A 85 13.43 19.53 25.90
CA PRO A 85 14.28 20.69 25.62
C PRO A 85 13.51 22.02 25.76
N GLU A 86 14.11 23.02 26.41
CA GLU A 86 13.40 24.25 26.81
C GLU A 86 12.85 25.06 25.62
N ALA A 87 13.52 25.01 24.48
CA ALA A 87 13.07 25.66 23.24
C ALA A 87 11.88 24.97 22.55
N ALA A 88 11.60 23.70 22.88
CA ALA A 88 10.54 22.93 22.23
C ALA A 88 9.18 23.19 22.91
N ALA A 89 8.33 24.02 22.30
CA ALA A 89 6.98 24.30 22.82
C ALA A 89 6.03 23.08 22.79
N ARG A 90 6.31 22.09 21.93
CA ARG A 90 5.56 20.83 21.76
C ARG A 90 6.50 19.65 21.59
N LEU A 91 6.08 18.48 22.08
CA LEU A 91 6.83 17.23 22.03
C LEU A 91 5.89 16.08 21.66
N LEU A 92 6.32 15.18 20.77
CA LEU A 92 5.63 13.91 20.55
C LEU A 92 6.08 12.90 21.62
N LEU A 93 5.15 12.41 22.42
CA LEU A 93 5.35 11.30 23.36
C LEU A 93 4.74 10.03 22.77
N ILE A 94 5.51 8.94 22.69
CA ILE A 94 5.08 7.72 21.99
C ILE A 94 5.61 6.44 22.62
N GLN A 95 4.78 5.39 22.64
CA GLN A 95 5.15 4.06 23.13
C GLN A 95 5.92 3.27 22.07
N GLY A 96 7.13 2.82 22.42
CA GLY A 96 8.00 1.96 21.61
C GLY A 96 7.53 0.52 21.50
N ASP A 97 6.49 0.14 22.27
CA ASP A 97 5.81 -1.15 22.20
C ASP A 97 4.58 -1.15 21.27
N VAL A 98 4.27 -0.07 20.53
CA VAL A 98 3.12 -0.01 19.61
C VAL A 98 3.54 0.13 18.15
N VAL A 99 2.83 -0.55 17.25
CA VAL A 99 2.93 -0.40 15.80
C VAL A 99 1.93 0.64 15.31
N PHE A 100 2.42 1.71 14.67
CA PHE A 100 1.59 2.80 14.13
C PHE A 100 1.67 2.90 12.60
N ASP A 101 0.52 3.18 11.98
CA ASP A 101 0.40 3.68 10.62
C ASP A 101 0.89 5.14 10.53
N ILE A 102 1.71 5.43 9.52
CA ILE A 102 2.29 6.76 9.28
C ILE A 102 1.24 7.87 9.12
N ARG A 103 0.03 7.53 8.66
CA ARG A 103 -1.10 8.46 8.55
C ARG A 103 -1.52 9.01 9.92
N LEU A 104 -1.57 8.15 10.94
CA LEU A 104 -1.96 8.52 12.30
C LEU A 104 -0.97 9.50 12.92
N LEU A 105 0.33 9.20 12.82
CA LEU A 105 1.39 10.06 13.35
C LEU A 105 1.45 11.42 12.61
N ARG A 106 1.17 11.45 11.30
CA ARG A 106 1.10 12.70 10.54
C ARG A 106 -0.11 13.56 10.92
N THR A 107 -1.30 12.97 11.13
CA THR A 107 -2.46 13.73 11.65
C THR A 107 -2.20 14.24 13.05
N LEU A 108 -1.57 13.44 13.92
CA LEU A 108 -1.23 13.84 15.29
C LEU A 108 -0.22 15.01 15.32
N LEU A 109 0.86 14.94 14.52
CA LEU A 109 1.88 15.99 14.41
C LEU A 109 1.38 17.29 13.74
N ALA A 110 0.24 17.24 13.06
CA ALA A 110 -0.41 18.42 12.49
C ALA A 110 -1.19 19.24 13.53
N GLN A 111 -1.54 18.68 14.69
CA GLN A 111 -2.35 19.36 15.70
C GLN A 111 -1.60 20.51 16.38
N THR A 112 -2.32 21.56 16.76
CA THR A 112 -1.78 22.76 17.43
C THR A 112 -1.88 22.67 18.96
N SER A 113 -2.97 22.09 19.44
CA SER A 113 -3.29 21.70 20.82
C SER A 113 -2.44 20.52 21.33
N SER A 114 -2.53 20.23 22.63
CA SER A 114 -2.26 18.87 23.12
C SER A 114 -3.32 17.92 22.55
N ALA A 115 -2.91 16.79 22.00
CA ALA A 115 -3.79 15.82 21.36
C ALA A 115 -3.30 14.39 21.63
N MET A 116 -4.22 13.42 21.76
CA MET A 116 -3.91 12.04 22.11
C MET A 116 -4.60 11.09 21.15
N LEU A 117 -3.87 10.08 20.68
CA LEU A 117 -4.39 9.06 19.80
C LEU A 117 -5.21 8.04 20.62
N ILE A 118 -6.48 7.87 20.28
CA ILE A 118 -7.37 6.86 20.86
C ILE A 118 -7.94 5.96 19.76
N ASP A 119 -8.46 4.79 20.12
CA ASP A 119 -9.27 3.97 19.22
C ASP A 119 -10.61 3.64 19.86
N SER A 120 -11.69 4.26 19.38
CA SER A 120 -13.04 4.02 19.92
C SER A 120 -13.55 2.60 19.66
N SER A 121 -13.02 1.94 18.62
CA SER A 121 -13.47 0.65 18.09
C SER A 121 -12.56 -0.53 18.45
N ALA A 122 -11.44 -0.29 19.12
CA ALA A 122 -10.63 -1.34 19.74
C ALA A 122 -11.37 -1.95 20.96
N PRO A 123 -11.10 -3.22 21.31
CA PRO A 123 -11.41 -3.76 22.63
C PRO A 123 -10.80 -2.89 23.74
N GLU A 124 -11.42 -2.88 24.92
CA GLU A 124 -10.85 -2.16 26.06
C GLU A 124 -9.64 -2.92 26.62
N THR A 125 -8.49 -2.26 26.59
CA THR A 125 -7.23 -2.81 27.12
C THR A 125 -6.96 -2.30 28.53
N ASN A 126 -5.90 -2.79 29.18
CA ASN A 126 -5.42 -2.20 30.44
C ASN A 126 -4.95 -0.72 30.31
N ARG A 127 -4.71 -0.22 29.09
CA ARG A 127 -4.48 1.21 28.78
C ARG A 127 -5.79 1.94 28.40
N GLY A 128 -6.95 1.33 28.66
CA GLY A 128 -8.25 1.76 28.17
C GLY A 128 -8.28 1.76 26.64
N LYS A 129 -8.66 2.90 26.07
CA LYS A 129 -8.70 3.16 24.61
C LYS A 129 -7.53 4.02 24.10
N LEU A 130 -6.51 4.29 24.93
CA LEU A 130 -5.31 5.04 24.51
C LEU A 130 -4.43 4.19 23.58
N CYS A 131 -4.08 4.73 22.42
CA CYS A 131 -3.20 4.09 21.45
C CYS A 131 -1.69 4.25 21.76
N GLY A 132 -1.32 4.89 22.87
CA GLY A 132 0.09 5.07 23.26
C GLY A 132 0.85 6.12 22.44
N ALA A 133 0.18 7.08 21.80
CA ALA A 133 0.82 8.25 21.18
C ALA A 133 0.08 9.54 21.55
N ALA A 134 0.80 10.58 21.92
CA ALA A 134 0.27 11.89 22.24
C ALA A 134 1.21 13.02 21.80
N LEU A 135 0.65 14.06 21.17
CA LEU A 135 1.32 15.35 21.02
C LEU A 135 1.01 16.18 22.26
N LEU A 136 2.04 16.62 22.98
CA LEU A 136 1.88 17.40 24.20
C LEU A 136 2.44 18.81 24.02
N GLN A 137 1.78 19.81 24.60
CA GLN A 137 2.33 21.15 24.82
C GLN A 137 3.08 21.21 26.16
N ARG A 138 4.18 21.98 26.23
CA ARG A 138 5.02 22.06 27.44
C ARG A 138 4.24 22.56 28.66
N GLU A 139 3.41 23.59 28.46
CA GLU A 139 2.54 24.16 29.50
C GLU A 139 1.56 23.13 30.07
N TRP A 140 0.94 22.32 29.20
CA TRP A 140 0.03 21.24 29.60
C TRP A 140 0.75 20.17 30.42
N ALA A 141 1.97 19.78 30.02
CA ALA A 141 2.74 18.74 30.71
C ALA A 141 3.27 19.20 32.08
N VAL A 142 3.76 20.44 32.19
CA VAL A 142 4.23 21.02 33.46
C VAL A 142 3.09 21.18 34.48
N ALA A 143 1.84 21.32 34.03
CA ALA A 143 0.66 21.37 34.89
C ALA A 143 0.18 19.98 35.40
N ARG A 144 0.81 18.88 34.97
CA ARG A 144 0.38 17.49 35.27
C ARG A 144 1.36 16.78 36.20
N ASN A 145 0.83 15.88 37.01
CA ASN A 145 1.58 15.08 37.99
C ASN A 145 1.21 13.59 37.89
N GLY A 146 1.98 12.73 38.56
CA GLY A 146 1.73 11.29 38.59
C GLY A 146 2.30 10.56 37.37
N SER A 147 1.66 9.45 36.99
CA SER A 147 2.09 8.64 35.84
C SER A 147 1.71 9.31 34.51
N VAL A 148 2.45 8.99 33.45
CA VAL A 148 2.08 9.40 32.08
C VAL A 148 0.67 8.93 31.74
N GLU A 149 0.37 7.63 31.93
CA GLU A 149 -0.91 7.05 31.50
C GLU A 149 -2.11 7.67 32.25
N SER A 150 -2.01 7.92 33.56
CA SER A 150 -3.06 8.63 34.32
C SER A 150 -3.23 10.08 33.88
N ALA A 151 -2.13 10.83 33.68
CA ALA A 151 -2.20 12.21 33.23
C ALA A 151 -2.78 12.37 31.81
N LEU A 152 -2.56 11.38 30.93
CA LEU A 152 -3.19 11.33 29.61
C LEU A 152 -4.71 11.10 29.73
N LEU A 153 -5.15 10.14 30.56
CA LEU A 153 -6.57 9.86 30.79
C LEU A 153 -7.31 11.07 31.40
N GLU A 154 -6.79 11.64 32.49
CA GLU A 154 -7.32 12.90 33.07
C GLU A 154 -7.38 14.02 32.04
N GLY A 155 -6.39 14.07 31.13
CA GLY A 155 -6.30 15.05 30.06
C GLY A 155 -7.50 15.04 29.12
N LEU A 156 -7.95 13.83 28.76
CA LEU A 156 -9.12 13.57 27.92
C LEU A 156 -10.43 13.80 28.67
N GLU A 157 -10.56 13.28 29.91
CA GLU A 157 -11.74 13.45 30.76
C GLU A 157 -12.06 14.92 31.04
N GLN A 158 -11.02 15.72 31.28
CA GLN A 158 -11.13 17.16 31.55
C GLN A 158 -11.17 18.00 30.26
N HIS A 159 -11.18 17.36 29.09
CA HIS A 159 -11.14 17.98 27.75
C HIS A 159 -10.01 19.02 27.57
N THR A 160 -8.88 18.81 28.26
CA THR A 160 -7.67 19.65 28.15
C THR A 160 -6.74 19.19 27.02
N ALA A 161 -7.03 18.06 26.40
CA ALA A 161 -6.37 17.54 25.21
C ALA A 161 -7.40 16.95 24.24
N GLU A 162 -7.11 17.02 22.94
CA GLU A 162 -8.00 16.57 21.88
C GLU A 162 -7.93 15.05 21.66
N ALA A 163 -9.09 14.40 21.55
CA ALA A 163 -9.19 12.96 21.31
C ALA A 163 -9.12 12.64 19.81
N LEU A 164 -7.94 12.29 19.30
CA LEU A 164 -7.75 11.90 17.90
C LEU A 164 -8.10 10.41 17.72
N ASP A 165 -9.34 10.12 17.34
CA ASP A 165 -9.82 8.75 17.17
C ASP A 165 -9.37 8.12 15.84
N VAL A 166 -8.66 6.99 15.93
CA VAL A 166 -8.23 6.11 14.82
C VAL A 166 -9.42 5.65 13.99
N ALA A 167 -10.57 5.37 14.60
CA ALA A 167 -11.76 4.90 13.89
C ALA A 167 -12.36 5.95 12.94
N ASN A 168 -12.18 7.24 13.26
CA ASN A 168 -12.69 8.37 12.49
C ASN A 168 -11.70 8.89 11.43
N GLN A 169 -10.52 8.27 11.29
CA GLN A 169 -9.52 8.70 10.31
C GLN A 169 -9.85 8.26 8.87
N PRO A 170 -9.41 9.00 7.83
CA PRO A 170 -9.68 8.65 6.44
C PRO A 170 -9.18 7.24 6.08
N LEU A 171 -10.10 6.38 5.64
CA LEU A 171 -9.79 5.01 5.23
C LEU A 171 -8.92 4.99 3.97
N TYR A 172 -9.11 5.92 3.03
CA TYR A 172 -8.40 5.88 1.75
C TYR A 172 -6.90 6.14 1.90
N ASP A 173 -6.08 5.20 1.45
CA ASP A 173 -4.64 5.33 1.28
C ASP A 173 -4.34 5.58 -0.22
N PRO A 174 -3.82 6.77 -0.60
CA PRO A 174 -3.49 7.07 -2.00
C PRO A 174 -2.33 6.24 -2.57
N GLY A 175 -1.37 5.81 -1.74
CA GLY A 175 -0.22 5.01 -2.18
C GLY A 175 -0.55 3.54 -2.40
N LEU A 176 -1.52 3.01 -1.65
CA LEU A 176 -2.07 1.66 -1.84
C LEU A 176 -3.32 1.64 -2.76
N ARG A 177 -3.80 2.82 -3.18
CA ARG A 177 -4.97 3.03 -4.05
C ARG A 177 -6.24 2.33 -3.50
N ARG A 178 -6.47 2.35 -2.19
CA ARG A 178 -7.57 1.59 -1.54
C ARG A 178 -8.05 2.17 -0.22
N ASN A 179 -9.25 1.75 0.21
CA ASN A 179 -9.71 1.95 1.58
C ASN A 179 -9.09 0.89 2.50
N LEU A 180 -8.28 1.34 3.47
CA LEU A 180 -7.67 0.54 4.53
C LEU A 180 -7.69 1.37 5.83
N ARG A 181 -8.40 0.87 6.86
CA ARG A 181 -8.37 1.45 8.21
C ARG A 181 -6.92 1.65 8.68
N PRO A 182 -6.54 2.83 9.20
CA PRO A 182 -5.22 3.02 9.77
C PRO A 182 -4.94 2.03 10.89
N ILE A 183 -3.72 1.52 10.91
CA ILE A 183 -3.29 0.46 11.82
C ILE A 183 -2.68 1.05 13.09
N CYS A 184 -3.18 0.60 14.24
CA CYS A 184 -2.57 0.82 15.54
C CYS A 184 -2.77 -0.43 16.40
N PHE A 185 -1.69 -1.07 16.87
CA PHE A 185 -1.78 -2.20 17.81
C PHE A 185 -0.50 -2.37 18.65
N PRO A 186 -0.60 -2.82 19.92
CA PRO A 186 0.56 -3.11 20.77
C PRO A 186 1.32 -4.36 20.33
N ALA A 187 2.58 -4.47 20.75
CA ALA A 187 3.47 -5.58 20.45
C ALA A 187 2.85 -6.90 20.94
N PRO A 188 2.58 -7.86 20.04
CA PRO A 188 1.75 -9.00 20.35
C PRO A 188 2.46 -10.03 21.23
N ALA A 189 1.68 -10.76 22.03
CA ALA A 189 2.15 -12.00 22.66
C ALA A 189 2.69 -12.99 21.61
N LEU A 190 3.61 -13.87 22.01
CA LEU A 190 4.33 -14.75 21.08
C LEU A 190 3.41 -15.70 20.30
N ALA A 191 2.32 -16.16 20.91
CA ALA A 191 1.28 -16.95 20.23
C ALA A 191 0.62 -16.15 19.09
N ASN A 192 0.35 -14.88 19.35
CA ASN A 192 -0.51 -14.01 18.55
C ASN A 192 0.27 -13.24 17.47
N LYS A 193 1.61 -13.26 17.53
CA LYS A 193 2.53 -12.73 16.51
C LYS A 193 2.15 -13.13 15.08
N GLN A 194 1.64 -14.34 14.84
CA GLN A 194 1.23 -14.75 13.49
C GLN A 194 -0.05 -14.05 12.98
N ALA A 195 -0.90 -13.52 13.87
CA ALA A 195 -2.05 -12.69 13.51
C ALA A 195 -1.58 -11.26 13.18
N ALA A 196 -0.74 -10.66 14.02
CA ALA A 196 -0.13 -9.35 13.77
C ALA A 196 0.71 -9.31 12.48
N GLU A 197 1.54 -10.33 12.22
CA GLU A 197 2.27 -10.43 10.94
C GLU A 197 1.30 -10.50 9.75
N ARG A 198 0.17 -11.22 9.85
CA ARG A 198 -0.87 -11.25 8.79
C ARG A 198 -1.46 -9.87 8.55
N VAL A 199 -1.86 -9.14 9.61
CA VAL A 199 -2.36 -7.76 9.49
C VAL A 199 -1.37 -6.85 8.76
N LEU A 200 -0.06 -6.99 9.00
CA LEU A 200 0.97 -6.24 8.28
C LEU A 200 1.16 -6.71 6.83
N PHE A 201 1.15 -8.00 6.53
CA PHE A 201 1.20 -8.48 5.14
C PHE A 201 0.00 -8.00 4.33
N ASP A 202 -1.19 -8.02 4.92
CA ASP A 202 -2.42 -7.54 4.29
C ASP A 202 -2.51 -6.01 4.21
N SER A 203 -1.70 -5.26 4.98
CA SER A 203 -1.64 -3.79 4.93
C SER A 203 -0.81 -3.23 3.77
N VAL A 204 0.11 -3.99 3.16
CA VAL A 204 1.02 -3.48 2.10
C VAL A 204 0.60 -3.79 0.66
N GLN A 205 -0.52 -4.51 0.49
CA GLN A 205 -1.11 -4.86 -0.81
C GLN A 205 -1.79 -3.65 -1.46
N LYS A 206 -1.58 -3.42 -2.77
CA LYS A 206 -2.35 -2.44 -3.57
C LYS A 206 -3.81 -2.91 -3.73
N GLY A 207 -4.77 -2.00 -3.82
CA GLY A 207 -6.19 -2.36 -4.01
C GLY A 207 -6.60 -2.58 -5.46
N THR A 208 -6.06 -1.78 -6.38
CA THR A 208 -6.08 -2.09 -7.82
C THR A 208 -5.14 -3.25 -8.05
N LEU A 209 -5.67 -4.41 -8.41
CA LEU A 209 -4.93 -5.60 -8.78
C LEU A 209 -5.42 -6.08 -10.13
N ASP A 210 -4.52 -6.05 -11.10
CA ASP A 210 -4.79 -6.49 -12.47
C ASP A 210 -4.86 -8.02 -12.50
N PHE A 211 -5.38 -8.59 -13.59
CA PHE A 211 -5.57 -10.05 -13.69
C PHE A 211 -4.31 -10.89 -13.36
N PRO A 212 -3.09 -10.53 -13.81
CA PRO A 212 -1.87 -11.22 -13.39
C PRO A 212 -1.59 -11.09 -11.89
N ALA A 213 -1.83 -9.90 -11.31
CA ALA A 213 -1.58 -9.64 -9.89
C ALA A 213 -2.48 -10.48 -8.97
N TRP A 214 -3.65 -10.94 -9.43
CA TRP A 214 -4.47 -11.91 -8.70
C TRP A 214 -3.80 -13.30 -8.61
N ILE A 215 -3.10 -13.71 -9.67
CA ILE A 215 -2.34 -14.97 -9.73
C ILE A 215 -1.03 -14.87 -8.94
N HIS A 216 -0.33 -13.74 -9.03
CA HIS A 216 0.97 -13.54 -8.38
C HIS A 216 0.87 -13.21 -6.89
N ALA A 217 -0.16 -12.48 -6.43
CA ALA A 217 -0.35 -12.10 -5.02
C ALA A 217 -0.21 -13.23 -3.98
N PRO A 218 -0.77 -14.45 -4.14
CA PRO A 218 -0.56 -15.53 -3.18
C PRO A 218 0.89 -16.04 -3.16
N ILE A 219 1.56 -16.08 -4.31
CA ILE A 219 2.97 -16.49 -4.44
C ILE A 219 3.88 -15.44 -3.79
N GLU A 220 3.65 -14.17 -4.08
CA GLU A 220 4.32 -13.03 -3.47
C GLU A 220 4.14 -13.03 -1.95
N LYS A 221 2.91 -13.18 -1.44
CA LYS A 221 2.64 -13.22 0.01
C LYS A 221 3.33 -14.41 0.70
N PHE A 222 3.46 -15.55 0.02
CA PHE A 222 4.24 -16.69 0.50
C PHE A 222 5.74 -16.37 0.57
N LEU A 223 6.35 -15.92 -0.54
CA LEU A 223 7.78 -15.60 -0.62
C LEU A 223 8.17 -14.50 0.37
N LEU A 224 7.38 -13.42 0.43
CA LEU A 224 7.56 -12.27 1.32
C LEU A 224 7.64 -12.67 2.80
N ARG A 225 6.91 -13.72 3.21
CA ARG A 225 6.92 -14.23 4.59
C ARG A 225 8.27 -14.78 5.03
N TYR A 226 9.05 -15.36 4.11
CA TYR A 226 10.42 -15.82 4.37
C TYR A 226 11.40 -14.68 4.16
N LEU A 227 11.27 -13.99 3.03
CA LEU A 227 12.15 -12.91 2.56
C LEU A 227 12.26 -11.75 3.58
N CYS A 228 11.14 -11.33 4.18
CA CYS A 228 11.17 -10.31 5.25
C CYS A 228 12.03 -10.70 6.46
N ARG A 229 12.17 -12.00 6.76
CA ARG A 229 12.98 -12.51 7.88
C ARG A 229 14.47 -12.63 7.54
N THR A 230 14.85 -12.35 6.29
CA THR A 230 16.25 -12.25 5.86
C THR A 230 16.76 -10.82 5.93
N SER A 231 18.09 -10.66 5.89
CA SER A 231 18.78 -9.37 5.76
C SER A 231 18.79 -8.80 4.33
N ILE A 232 18.12 -9.45 3.36
CA ILE A 232 17.99 -8.92 2.00
C ILE A 232 17.20 -7.60 2.06
N THR A 233 17.63 -6.59 1.31
CA THR A 233 16.96 -5.27 1.21
C THR A 233 16.10 -5.16 -0.06
N PRO A 234 15.12 -4.24 -0.14
CA PRO A 234 14.34 -4.00 -1.35
C PRO A 234 15.23 -3.75 -2.56
N ASN A 235 16.18 -2.82 -2.45
CA ASN A 235 17.12 -2.48 -3.54
C ASN A 235 17.91 -3.69 -4.07
N GLN A 236 18.18 -4.71 -3.24
CA GLN A 236 18.84 -5.94 -3.69
C GLN A 236 17.91 -6.83 -4.53
N LEU A 237 16.60 -6.82 -4.25
CA LEU A 237 15.59 -7.47 -5.07
C LEU A 237 15.41 -6.72 -6.39
N THR A 238 15.37 -5.39 -6.38
CA THR A 238 15.30 -4.54 -7.58
C THR A 238 16.46 -4.84 -8.53
N ILE A 239 17.68 -4.89 -8.01
CA ILE A 239 18.88 -5.28 -8.79
C ILE A 239 18.77 -6.74 -9.27
N SER A 240 18.25 -7.66 -8.46
CA SER A 240 18.12 -9.08 -8.83
C SER A 240 17.11 -9.30 -9.96
N TRP A 241 15.95 -8.63 -9.92
CA TRP A 241 14.96 -8.75 -10.98
C TRP A 241 15.42 -8.02 -12.25
N ALA A 242 16.09 -6.87 -12.14
CA ALA A 242 16.65 -6.18 -13.31
C ALA A 242 17.71 -7.02 -14.04
N ILE A 243 18.55 -7.77 -13.31
CA ILE A 243 19.49 -8.75 -13.90
C ILE A 243 18.72 -9.87 -14.62
N ALA A 244 17.66 -10.40 -14.01
CA ALA A 244 16.80 -11.41 -14.65
C ALA A 244 16.09 -10.84 -15.90
N ALA A 245 15.67 -9.58 -15.89
CA ALA A 245 15.04 -8.92 -17.02
C ALA A 245 16.00 -8.70 -18.20
N CYS A 246 17.27 -8.40 -17.94
CA CYS A 246 18.34 -8.42 -18.96
C CYS A 246 18.55 -9.82 -19.56
N LEU A 247 18.49 -10.88 -18.75
CA LEU A 247 18.58 -12.26 -19.23
C LEU A 247 17.35 -12.66 -20.07
N THR A 248 16.15 -12.19 -19.70
CA THR A 248 14.92 -12.33 -20.51
C THR A 248 15.09 -11.70 -21.89
N THR A 249 15.64 -10.48 -21.96
CA THR A 249 15.95 -9.80 -23.24
C THR A 249 16.87 -10.64 -24.12
N ILE A 250 17.90 -11.25 -23.54
CA ILE A 250 18.83 -12.13 -24.27
C ILE A 250 18.10 -13.37 -24.79
N PHE A 251 17.30 -14.05 -23.96
CA PHE A 251 16.53 -15.22 -24.41
C PHE A 251 15.52 -14.90 -25.51
N PHE A 252 14.87 -13.73 -25.48
CA PHE A 252 14.01 -13.30 -26.58
C PHE A 252 14.79 -13.03 -27.86
N ALA A 253 15.90 -12.27 -27.79
CA ALA A 253 16.73 -11.98 -28.96
C ALA A 253 17.33 -13.25 -29.61
N THR A 254 17.77 -14.23 -28.82
CA THR A 254 18.32 -15.50 -29.33
C THR A 254 17.27 -16.52 -29.73
N GLY A 255 15.98 -16.28 -29.46
CA GLY A 255 14.89 -17.19 -29.81
C GLY A 255 14.61 -18.32 -28.82
N HIS A 256 15.16 -18.26 -27.60
CA HIS A 256 14.80 -19.18 -26.50
C HIS A 256 13.49 -18.74 -25.83
N LEU A 257 12.44 -18.57 -26.64
CA LEU A 257 11.19 -17.88 -26.28
C LEU A 257 10.53 -18.45 -25.02
N ILE A 258 10.51 -19.78 -24.85
CA ILE A 258 9.93 -20.44 -23.66
C ILE A 258 10.67 -20.02 -22.38
N TRP A 259 12.01 -20.01 -22.40
CA TRP A 259 12.81 -19.59 -21.24
C TRP A 259 12.69 -18.09 -20.97
N GLY A 260 12.58 -17.27 -22.03
CA GLY A 260 12.25 -15.85 -21.89
C GLY A 260 10.89 -15.63 -21.23
N ILE A 261 9.83 -16.35 -21.63
CA ILE A 261 8.49 -16.25 -21.04
C ILE A 261 8.51 -16.68 -19.56
N VAL A 262 9.17 -17.78 -19.22
CA VAL A 262 9.31 -18.25 -17.83
C VAL A 262 10.06 -17.23 -16.98
N LEU A 263 11.15 -16.65 -17.50
CA LEU A 263 11.94 -15.67 -16.74
C LEU A 263 11.21 -14.32 -16.62
N ALA A 264 10.45 -13.88 -17.65
CA ALA A 264 9.57 -12.72 -17.57
C ALA A 264 8.48 -12.88 -16.48
N LEU A 265 7.90 -14.06 -16.34
CA LEU A 265 6.94 -14.38 -15.27
C LEU A 265 7.61 -14.35 -13.88
N VAL A 266 8.87 -14.77 -13.76
CA VAL A 266 9.64 -14.65 -12.52
C VAL A 266 9.97 -13.20 -12.20
N VAL A 267 10.34 -12.39 -13.20
CA VAL A 267 10.63 -10.94 -13.02
C VAL A 267 9.43 -10.22 -12.41
N GLY A 268 8.22 -10.38 -12.98
CA GLY A 268 7.02 -9.71 -12.45
C GLY A 268 6.67 -10.09 -11.00
N ILE A 269 6.94 -11.33 -10.59
CA ILE A 269 6.79 -11.77 -9.19
C ILE A 269 7.85 -11.15 -8.28
N LEU A 270 9.08 -10.95 -8.77
CA LEU A 270 10.19 -10.40 -7.98
C LEU A 270 10.09 -8.87 -7.82
N ASP A 271 9.63 -8.16 -8.84
CA ASP A 271 9.26 -6.73 -8.74
C ASP A 271 8.15 -6.53 -7.69
N GLY A 272 7.04 -7.27 -7.84
CA GLY A 272 5.91 -7.22 -6.90
C GLY A 272 6.27 -7.51 -5.44
N LEU A 273 7.45 -8.07 -5.15
CA LEU A 273 7.99 -8.27 -3.80
C LEU A 273 8.73 -7.06 -3.23
N ASP A 274 9.49 -6.30 -4.01
CA ASP A 274 10.47 -5.36 -3.47
C ASP A 274 9.80 -4.14 -2.80
N GLY A 275 8.85 -3.51 -3.47
CA GLY A 275 8.05 -2.43 -2.92
C GLY A 275 7.16 -2.88 -1.76
N LYS A 276 6.71 -4.14 -1.75
CA LYS A 276 5.98 -4.71 -0.60
C LYS A 276 6.90 -4.90 0.60
N GLN A 277 8.13 -5.39 0.40
CA GLN A 277 9.12 -5.43 1.46
C GLN A 277 9.48 -4.02 1.95
N ALA A 278 9.66 -3.06 1.05
CA ALA A 278 9.96 -1.68 1.39
C ALA A 278 8.86 -1.09 2.29
N ARG A 279 7.59 -1.31 1.96
CA ARG A 279 6.45 -0.94 2.83
C ARG A 279 6.48 -1.71 4.17
N LEU A 280 6.73 -3.03 4.17
CA LEU A 280 6.75 -3.85 5.38
C LEU A 280 7.90 -3.56 6.34
N LYS A 281 9.07 -3.17 5.87
CA LYS A 281 10.24 -2.83 6.69
C LYS A 281 10.38 -1.32 6.94
N VAL A 282 9.48 -0.49 6.41
CA VAL A 282 9.61 0.98 6.41
C VAL A 282 10.93 1.43 5.76
N GLU A 283 11.28 0.73 4.68
CA GLU A 283 12.46 0.87 3.81
C GLU A 283 12.08 1.54 2.48
N THR A 284 10.98 2.31 2.44
CA THR A 284 10.59 3.07 1.24
C THR A 284 11.54 4.24 1.00
N THR A 285 12.09 4.31 -0.21
CA THR A 285 13.09 5.31 -0.61
C THR A 285 12.51 6.31 -1.63
N ALA A 286 13.18 7.44 -1.84
CA ALA A 286 12.93 8.28 -3.03
C ALA A 286 13.36 7.59 -4.35
N GLY A 287 14.09 6.47 -4.23
CA GLY A 287 14.53 5.60 -5.31
C GLY A 287 13.45 4.69 -5.89
N GLY A 288 12.20 4.71 -5.40
CA GLY A 288 11.07 4.09 -6.11
C GLY A 288 10.80 4.69 -7.50
N LYS A 289 11.45 5.83 -7.82
CA LYS A 289 11.56 6.32 -9.20
C LYS A 289 12.39 5.42 -10.10
N ILE A 290 13.36 4.67 -9.56
CA ILE A 290 14.24 3.76 -10.30
C ILE A 290 13.47 2.49 -10.68
N GLU A 291 12.63 1.96 -9.77
CA GLU A 291 11.67 0.87 -10.04
C GLU A 291 10.85 1.23 -11.31
N HIS A 292 10.07 2.32 -11.25
CA HIS A 292 9.28 2.82 -12.41
C HIS A 292 10.11 3.12 -13.68
N HIS A 293 11.40 3.47 -13.56
CA HIS A 293 12.27 3.70 -14.73
C HIS A 293 12.82 2.41 -15.34
N LEU A 294 12.93 1.32 -14.56
CA LEU A 294 13.33 0.01 -15.04
C LEU A 294 12.14 -0.70 -15.70
N ASP A 295 10.94 -0.59 -15.13
CA ASP A 295 9.70 -1.17 -15.69
C ASP A 295 9.49 -0.65 -17.12
N SER A 296 9.31 0.67 -17.28
CA SER A 296 9.12 1.31 -18.58
C SER A 296 10.31 1.18 -19.54
N PHE A 297 11.48 0.72 -19.07
CA PHE A 297 12.61 0.35 -19.93
C PHE A 297 12.46 -1.08 -20.46
N PHE A 298 12.10 -2.04 -19.62
CA PHE A 298 11.90 -3.43 -20.05
C PHE A 298 10.60 -3.65 -20.84
N ASP A 299 9.55 -2.88 -20.56
CA ASP A 299 8.33 -2.81 -21.37
C ASP A 299 8.64 -2.52 -22.84
N VAL A 300 9.60 -1.62 -23.12
CA VAL A 300 10.04 -1.29 -24.48
C VAL A 300 11.09 -2.28 -25.02
N VAL A 301 12.01 -2.74 -24.17
CA VAL A 301 13.16 -3.57 -24.59
C VAL A 301 12.78 -5.02 -24.91
N TRP A 302 11.82 -5.63 -24.20
CA TRP A 302 11.40 -7.00 -24.50
C TRP A 302 10.68 -7.13 -25.86
N PRO A 303 9.71 -6.26 -26.23
CA PRO A 303 9.16 -6.20 -27.59
C PRO A 303 10.21 -5.91 -28.67
N ILE A 304 11.20 -5.06 -28.42
CA ILE A 304 12.33 -4.84 -29.36
C ILE A 304 13.10 -6.15 -29.59
N ALA A 305 13.44 -6.89 -28.53
CA ALA A 305 14.17 -8.16 -28.64
C ALA A 305 13.37 -9.24 -29.39
N LEU A 306 12.06 -9.33 -29.11
CA LEU A 306 11.14 -10.22 -29.83
C LEU A 306 11.01 -9.82 -31.31
N ALA A 307 10.84 -8.53 -31.61
CA ALA A 307 10.73 -8.04 -32.98
C ALA A 307 12.01 -8.29 -33.79
N PHE A 308 13.17 -8.04 -33.19
CA PHE A 308 14.48 -8.38 -33.76
C PHE A 308 14.61 -9.88 -34.04
N HIS A 309 14.21 -10.74 -33.12
CA HIS A 309 14.25 -12.19 -33.32
C HIS A 309 13.33 -12.66 -34.46
N PHE A 310 12.07 -12.24 -34.47
CA PHE A 310 11.11 -12.69 -35.49
C PHE A 310 11.40 -12.12 -36.89
N TYR A 311 12.01 -10.93 -36.97
CA TYR A 311 12.53 -10.37 -38.22
C TYR A 311 13.77 -11.14 -38.71
N SER A 312 14.80 -11.28 -37.86
CA SER A 312 16.08 -11.91 -38.25
C SER A 312 15.94 -13.41 -38.56
N SER A 313 15.01 -14.12 -37.91
CA SER A 313 14.68 -15.51 -38.24
C SER A 313 13.75 -15.66 -39.46
N GLY A 314 13.34 -14.57 -40.11
CA GLY A 314 12.45 -14.55 -41.27
C GLY A 314 11.00 -14.97 -41.01
N ARG A 315 10.67 -15.34 -39.76
CA ARG A 315 9.34 -15.85 -39.37
C ARG A 315 8.24 -14.81 -39.43
N LEU A 316 8.57 -13.54 -39.21
CA LEU A 316 7.63 -12.42 -39.31
C LEU A 316 8.36 -11.19 -39.88
N PRO A 317 8.46 -11.03 -41.21
CA PRO A 317 9.12 -9.89 -41.84
C PRO A 317 8.52 -8.52 -41.44
N THR A 318 7.26 -8.53 -40.99
CA THR A 318 6.51 -7.36 -40.48
C THR A 318 6.66 -7.11 -38.97
N ALA A 319 7.55 -7.83 -38.26
CA ALA A 319 7.65 -7.73 -36.79
C ALA A 319 7.86 -6.29 -36.27
N PHE A 320 8.67 -5.48 -36.97
CA PHE A 320 8.88 -4.07 -36.62
C PHE A 320 7.62 -3.17 -36.81
N TYR A 321 6.69 -3.54 -37.70
CA TYR A 321 5.38 -2.85 -37.78
C TYR A 321 4.53 -3.11 -36.54
N TYR A 322 4.51 -4.36 -36.05
CA TYR A 322 3.79 -4.69 -34.81
C TYR A 322 4.41 -4.00 -33.58
N LEU A 323 5.74 -3.90 -33.53
CA LEU A 323 6.43 -3.11 -32.50
C LEU A 323 6.00 -1.64 -32.52
N VAL A 324 5.98 -0.99 -33.70
CA VAL A 324 5.55 0.41 -33.82
C VAL A 324 4.09 0.60 -33.40
N VAL A 325 3.20 -0.35 -33.70
CA VAL A 325 1.80 -0.32 -33.23
C VAL A 325 1.70 -0.47 -31.72
N LEU A 326 2.49 -1.35 -31.10
CA LEU A 326 2.51 -1.57 -29.66
C LEU A 326 3.03 -0.34 -28.89
N LEU A 327 4.18 0.20 -29.29
CA LEU A 327 4.75 1.42 -28.70
C LEU A 327 3.85 2.66 -28.93
N ALA A 328 3.10 2.72 -30.04
CA ALA A 328 2.10 3.76 -30.25
C ALA A 328 0.87 3.59 -29.33
N GLY A 329 0.49 2.36 -28.99
CA GLY A 329 -0.54 2.05 -27.99
C GLY A 329 -0.16 2.54 -26.60
N GLU A 330 1.03 2.16 -26.13
CA GLU A 330 1.61 2.63 -24.86
C GLU A 330 1.72 4.16 -24.80
N GLY A 331 2.18 4.79 -25.89
CA GLY A 331 2.23 6.25 -25.99
C GLY A 331 0.86 6.92 -25.90
N VAL A 332 -0.18 6.34 -26.52
CA VAL A 332 -1.56 6.84 -26.44
C VAL A 332 -2.15 6.65 -25.04
N ASP A 333 -1.90 5.52 -24.39
CA ASP A 333 -2.33 5.27 -23.01
C ASP A 333 -1.65 6.23 -22.02
N GLY A 334 -0.32 6.40 -22.09
CA GLY A 334 0.42 7.37 -21.28
C GLY A 334 -0.09 8.80 -21.44
N ILE A 335 -0.44 9.20 -22.68
CA ILE A 335 -1.08 10.49 -22.96
C ILE A 335 -2.50 10.55 -22.36
N ALA A 336 -3.31 9.50 -22.48
CA ALA A 336 -4.65 9.46 -21.91
C ALA A 336 -4.63 9.56 -20.38
N LYS A 337 -3.76 8.80 -19.72
CA LYS A 337 -3.48 8.88 -18.27
C LYS A 337 -3.06 10.30 -17.87
N ALA A 338 -2.10 10.91 -18.56
CA ALA A 338 -1.65 12.28 -18.29
C ALA A 338 -2.76 13.34 -18.46
N ILE A 339 -3.61 13.19 -19.49
CA ILE A 339 -4.79 14.06 -19.70
C ILE A 339 -5.77 13.91 -18.52
N ILE A 340 -6.12 12.68 -18.14
CA ILE A 340 -7.05 12.39 -17.05
C ILE A 340 -6.54 12.97 -15.73
N TYR A 341 -5.28 12.73 -15.35
CA TYR A 341 -4.72 13.26 -14.10
C TYR A 341 -4.60 14.80 -14.11
N SER A 342 -4.19 15.41 -15.23
CA SER A 342 -4.14 16.88 -15.32
C SER A 342 -5.54 17.52 -15.29
N GLY A 343 -6.59 16.81 -15.74
CA GLY A 343 -7.99 17.22 -15.62
C GLY A 343 -8.52 17.07 -14.20
N ALA A 344 -8.30 15.91 -13.57
CA ALA A 344 -8.71 15.61 -12.21
C ALA A 344 -8.07 16.56 -11.17
N GLY A 345 -6.78 16.85 -11.31
CA GLY A 345 -6.10 17.84 -10.48
C GLY A 345 -6.74 19.23 -10.60
N ARG A 346 -7.00 19.71 -11.83
CA ARG A 346 -7.69 20.99 -12.07
C ARG A 346 -9.12 21.02 -11.52
N LEU A 347 -9.82 19.89 -11.49
CA LEU A 347 -11.13 19.76 -10.84
C LEU A 347 -11.04 19.81 -9.31
N MET A 348 -10.09 19.11 -8.68
CA MET A 348 -9.90 19.20 -7.22
C MET A 348 -9.52 20.61 -6.76
N THR A 349 -8.58 21.27 -7.43
CA THR A 349 -8.20 22.66 -7.11
C THR A 349 -9.38 23.63 -7.26
N ARG A 350 -10.24 23.43 -8.28
CA ARG A 350 -11.48 24.20 -8.43
C ARG A 350 -12.49 23.93 -7.30
N SER A 351 -12.67 22.67 -6.90
CA SER A 351 -13.55 22.32 -5.78
C SER A 351 -13.06 22.93 -4.45
N ILE A 352 -11.76 22.83 -4.13
CA ILE A 352 -11.18 23.44 -2.93
C ILE A 352 -11.41 24.96 -2.92
N CYS A 353 -11.17 25.63 -4.06
CA CYS A 353 -11.39 27.08 -4.23
C CYS A 353 -12.88 27.48 -4.18
N ALA A 354 -13.80 26.56 -4.50
CA ALA A 354 -15.24 26.77 -4.40
C ALA A 354 -15.78 26.56 -2.97
N THR A 355 -15.31 25.52 -2.27
CA THR A 355 -15.69 25.23 -0.88
C THR A 355 -15.25 26.35 0.07
N HIS A 356 -14.05 26.92 -0.16
CA HIS A 356 -13.54 28.05 0.63
C HIS A 356 -14.24 29.40 0.34
N ARG A 357 -15.29 29.43 -0.50
CA ARG A 357 -16.06 30.65 -0.84
C ARG A 357 -17.56 30.56 -0.51
N ARG A 358 -17.95 29.77 0.50
CA ARG A 358 -19.30 29.81 1.08
C ARG A 358 -19.25 30.32 2.53
N PRO A 359 -19.70 31.55 2.83
CA PRO A 359 -19.86 31.99 4.22
C PRO A 359 -20.97 31.18 4.89
N ALA A 360 -20.75 30.79 6.15
CA ALA A 360 -21.73 30.03 6.92
C ALA A 360 -23.02 30.83 7.12
N LYS A 361 -24.15 30.25 6.70
CA LYS A 361 -25.49 30.70 7.11
C LYS A 361 -26.17 29.57 7.86
N TYR A 362 -26.21 29.70 9.18
CA TYR A 362 -27.15 28.94 10.01
C TYR A 362 -28.57 29.31 9.58
N LEU A 363 -29.44 28.31 9.44
CA LEU A 363 -30.87 28.51 9.33
C LEU A 363 -31.59 27.57 10.30
N HIS A 364 -32.04 28.12 11.41
CA HIS A 364 -33.04 27.45 12.25
C HIS A 364 -34.37 27.40 11.51
N LEU A 365 -34.97 26.22 11.44
CA LEU A 365 -36.42 26.03 11.35
C LEU A 365 -36.72 24.65 11.96
N GLY A 366 -37.64 24.61 12.92
CA GLY A 366 -38.01 23.41 13.67
C GLY A 366 -39.42 22.92 13.35
N VAL A 367 -40.03 22.25 14.34
CA VAL A 367 -41.31 21.51 14.25
C VAL A 367 -41.17 20.16 13.50
N GLY A 368 -41.64 19.03 14.02
CA GLY A 368 -42.11 18.76 15.38
C GLY A 368 -43.00 17.52 15.52
N HIS A 369 -43.13 17.06 16.78
CA HIS A 369 -44.11 16.10 17.32
C HIS A 369 -44.05 14.59 16.95
N ARG A 370 -44.08 13.80 18.04
CA ARG A 370 -44.69 12.45 18.21
C ARG A 370 -44.10 11.26 17.45
N ALA A 371 -44.35 10.01 17.86
CA ALA A 371 -44.54 9.36 19.17
C ALA A 371 -44.88 7.88 18.88
N ASP A 372 -44.74 7.01 19.89
CA ASP A 372 -45.29 5.64 19.92
C ASP A 372 -44.71 4.64 18.88
N SER A 373 -44.76 3.32 19.05
CA SER A 373 -44.69 2.46 20.24
C SER A 373 -44.45 1.00 19.78
N TRP A 374 -44.12 0.08 20.71
CA TRP A 374 -44.27 -1.39 20.56
C TRP A 374 -43.39 -2.10 19.48
N SER A 375 -43.25 -3.43 19.47
CA SER A 375 -43.27 -4.47 20.54
C SER A 375 -42.62 -5.77 20.00
N ALA A 376 -42.50 -6.82 20.84
CA ALA A 376 -41.77 -8.05 20.51
C ALA A 376 -42.67 -9.28 20.20
N GLY A 377 -42.14 -10.19 19.38
CA GLY A 377 -42.58 -11.59 19.22
C GLY A 377 -41.59 -12.32 18.27
N LYS A 378 -41.02 -13.50 18.53
CA LYS A 378 -41.47 -14.83 19.03
C LYS A 378 -42.20 -15.71 18.00
N GLY A 379 -41.60 -16.89 17.76
CA GLY A 379 -42.18 -18.02 17.01
C GLY A 379 -41.90 -17.99 15.49
N SER A 380 -41.87 -19.12 14.78
CA SER A 380 -41.75 -20.52 15.25
C SER A 380 -41.41 -21.49 14.10
N ASN A 381 -40.53 -22.45 14.43
CA ASN A 381 -40.46 -23.86 13.98
C ASN A 381 -41.49 -24.41 12.97
N CYS A 382 -41.02 -25.18 11.96
CA CYS A 382 -41.66 -26.41 11.44
C CYS A 382 -40.77 -27.16 10.42
N ASP A 383 -40.93 -28.49 10.34
CA ASP A 383 -40.10 -29.43 9.57
C ASP A 383 -40.76 -29.95 8.26
N GLY A 384 -39.95 -30.51 7.34
CA GLY A 384 -40.36 -31.57 6.40
C GLY A 384 -40.12 -31.32 4.88
N VAL A 385 -40.15 -32.33 3.98
CA VAL A 385 -39.98 -33.81 4.15
C VAL A 385 -39.79 -34.51 2.76
N VAL A 386 -38.88 -35.51 2.68
CA VAL A 386 -38.78 -36.69 1.73
C VAL A 386 -38.84 -36.56 0.19
N GLY A 387 -37.86 -37.22 -0.48
CA GLY A 387 -38.02 -38.05 -1.71
C GLY A 387 -37.54 -37.48 -3.07
N ILE A 388 -37.24 -38.27 -4.12
CA ILE A 388 -37.04 -39.74 -4.29
C ILE A 388 -36.30 -40.01 -5.66
N ASP A 389 -35.45 -41.06 -5.73
CA ASP A 389 -34.92 -41.96 -6.81
C ASP A 389 -34.92 -41.55 -8.34
N ASP A 390 -34.29 -42.21 -9.35
CA ASP A 390 -33.49 -43.47 -9.51
C ASP A 390 -32.64 -43.48 -10.85
N CYS A 391 -32.03 -44.62 -11.19
CA CYS A 391 -31.65 -45.17 -12.54
C CYS A 391 -30.24 -44.96 -13.18
N CYS A 392 -29.31 -45.89 -12.90
CA CYS A 392 -28.79 -46.97 -13.79
C CYS A 392 -28.95 -46.89 -15.35
N ASN A 393 -28.13 -47.51 -16.24
CA ASN A 393 -26.84 -48.28 -16.19
C ASN A 393 -26.34 -48.70 -17.62
N ARG A 394 -25.01 -48.77 -17.88
CA ARG A 394 -24.32 -49.55 -18.97
C ARG A 394 -24.72 -49.26 -20.45
N HIS A 395 -24.04 -49.70 -21.53
CA HIS A 395 -22.85 -50.54 -21.82
C HIS A 395 -22.23 -50.03 -23.19
N SER A 396 -21.19 -50.53 -23.88
CA SER A 396 -20.25 -51.69 -23.85
C SER A 396 -18.91 -51.33 -24.55
N ALA A 397 -18.14 -52.26 -25.15
CA ALA A 397 -16.88 -51.99 -25.89
C ALA A 397 -16.53 -53.08 -26.94
N SER A 398 -15.71 -52.73 -27.94
CA SER A 398 -14.98 -53.66 -28.86
C SER A 398 -13.76 -52.95 -29.52
N SER A 399 -12.95 -53.67 -30.31
CA SER A 399 -11.54 -53.33 -30.65
C SER A 399 -11.09 -53.82 -32.04
N THR A 400 -9.80 -53.64 -32.37
CA THR A 400 -9.01 -53.91 -33.62
C THR A 400 -8.90 -52.72 -34.60
N ASP A 401 -7.76 -52.46 -35.30
CA ASP A 401 -6.41 -53.06 -35.23
C ASP A 401 -5.25 -52.08 -35.59
N VAL A 402 -4.01 -52.58 -35.62
CA VAL A 402 -2.72 -51.85 -35.73
C VAL A 402 -2.35 -51.38 -37.15
N ASP A 403 -1.67 -50.22 -37.25
CA ASP A 403 -0.67 -49.94 -38.30
C ASP A 403 0.46 -49.00 -37.79
N LEU A 404 1.59 -48.86 -38.51
CA LEU A 404 2.89 -48.44 -37.92
C LEU A 404 3.72 -47.38 -38.69
N ALA A 405 4.36 -46.49 -37.91
CA ALA A 405 5.45 -45.54 -38.24
C ALA A 405 5.08 -44.14 -38.81
N PRO A 406 5.97 -43.12 -38.68
CA PRO A 406 7.13 -42.97 -37.80
C PRO A 406 6.92 -41.94 -36.66
N LYS A 407 7.84 -41.87 -35.69
CA LYS A 407 7.78 -40.91 -34.58
C LYS A 407 8.27 -39.51 -34.99
N ASN A 408 7.35 -38.61 -35.37
CA ASN A 408 7.60 -37.17 -35.23
C ASN A 408 7.40 -36.74 -33.77
N THR A 409 8.27 -35.87 -33.26
CA THR A 409 8.18 -35.31 -31.91
C THR A 409 7.03 -34.32 -31.78
N LEU A 410 6.17 -34.49 -30.78
CA LEU A 410 4.99 -33.66 -30.47
C LEU A 410 5.29 -32.21 -30.05
N VAL A 411 6.52 -31.72 -30.27
CA VAL A 411 7.01 -30.40 -29.87
C VAL A 411 6.96 -29.40 -31.03
N ASP A 412 7.12 -29.86 -32.27
CA ASP A 412 7.27 -28.99 -33.46
C ASP A 412 5.94 -28.50 -34.08
N GLN A 413 4.78 -28.89 -33.50
CA GLN A 413 3.45 -28.50 -34.01
C GLN A 413 2.63 -27.62 -33.06
N LEU A 414 3.26 -27.02 -32.04
CA LEU A 414 2.67 -25.89 -31.32
C LEU A 414 2.79 -24.61 -32.16
N THR A 415 1.80 -24.37 -33.01
CA THR A 415 1.58 -23.10 -33.71
C THR A 415 1.15 -22.00 -32.73
N ILE A 416 2.10 -21.54 -31.91
CA ILE A 416 1.94 -20.40 -31.01
C ILE A 416 1.53 -19.19 -31.85
N ASN A 417 0.29 -18.72 -31.68
CA ASN A 417 -0.20 -17.51 -32.32
C ASN A 417 0.58 -16.30 -31.75
N PRO A 418 1.45 -15.63 -32.54
CA PRO A 418 2.30 -14.55 -32.02
C PRO A 418 1.46 -13.33 -31.61
N VAL A 419 0.30 -13.10 -32.22
CA VAL A 419 -0.61 -12.00 -31.86
C VAL A 419 -1.23 -12.26 -30.49
N GLY A 420 -1.65 -13.50 -30.22
CA GLY A 420 -2.15 -13.91 -28.90
C GLY A 420 -1.07 -13.89 -27.81
N LEU A 421 0.17 -14.25 -28.17
CA LEU A 421 1.32 -14.20 -27.25
C LEU A 421 1.69 -12.76 -26.88
N VAL A 422 1.68 -11.84 -27.84
CA VAL A 422 1.97 -10.41 -27.62
C VAL A 422 0.85 -9.73 -26.82
N LEU A 423 -0.42 -9.96 -27.16
CA LEU A 423 -1.54 -9.42 -26.38
C LEU A 423 -1.53 -9.92 -24.93
N GLY A 424 -1.32 -11.22 -24.72
CA GLY A 424 -1.15 -11.81 -23.39
C GLY A 424 0.10 -11.37 -22.60
N CYS A 425 0.97 -10.55 -23.20
CA CYS A 425 2.05 -9.85 -22.52
C CYS A 425 1.80 -8.33 -22.38
N ALA A 426 1.01 -7.72 -23.28
CA ALA A 426 0.61 -6.33 -23.19
C ALA A 426 -0.45 -6.08 -22.08
N ASP A 427 -1.40 -7.00 -21.88
CA ASP A 427 -2.40 -6.95 -20.81
C ASP A 427 -1.81 -7.15 -19.37
N ARG A 428 -0.49 -7.01 -19.19
CA ARG A 428 0.24 -7.49 -18.01
C ARG A 428 0.80 -6.40 -17.09
N PHE A 429 0.98 -5.18 -17.56
CA PHE A 429 1.76 -4.14 -16.86
C PHE A 429 1.02 -2.80 -16.81
N ASP A 430 0.15 -2.59 -15.81
CA ASP A 430 -0.60 -1.33 -15.59
C ASP A 430 -0.13 -0.60 -14.30
N GLU A 431 1.19 -0.40 -14.19
CA GLU A 431 1.83 0.22 -13.03
C GLU A 431 1.62 1.75 -13.03
N ALA A 432 0.46 2.21 -12.58
CA ALA A 432 0.12 3.64 -12.55
C ALA A 432 1.02 4.48 -11.61
N VAL A 433 2.07 5.09 -12.20
CA VAL A 433 3.09 5.94 -11.56
C VAL A 433 2.50 7.22 -10.95
N TYR A 434 3.05 7.68 -9.81
CA TYR A 434 2.68 8.97 -9.21
C TYR A 434 3.68 10.08 -9.53
N HIS A 435 3.18 11.24 -9.97
CA HIS A 435 4.00 12.37 -10.43
C HIS A 435 4.70 13.13 -9.29
N ASN A 436 5.94 13.59 -9.54
CA ASN A 436 6.37 14.98 -9.29
C ASN A 436 7.74 15.28 -9.94
N VAL A 437 7.95 16.55 -10.35
CA VAL A 437 9.20 17.21 -10.84
C VAL A 437 9.55 17.12 -12.36
N VAL A 438 9.18 16.11 -13.14
CA VAL A 438 9.78 15.92 -14.51
C VAL A 438 9.08 16.66 -15.67
N PHE A 439 7.82 17.08 -15.53
CA PHE A 439 6.99 17.49 -16.68
C PHE A 439 7.23 18.91 -17.23
N GLU A 440 7.88 19.80 -16.47
CA GLU A 440 7.92 21.23 -16.79
C GLU A 440 8.82 21.57 -18.00
N ARG A 441 9.81 20.72 -18.34
CA ARG A 441 10.71 20.92 -19.50
C ARG A 441 10.35 20.16 -20.77
N HIS A 442 9.49 19.14 -20.70
CA HIS A 442 9.11 18.35 -21.88
C HIS A 442 7.88 18.91 -22.59
N ALA A 443 7.07 19.73 -21.89
CA ALA A 443 5.87 20.34 -22.46
C ALA A 443 6.17 21.37 -23.56
N GLU A 444 7.26 22.14 -23.43
CA GLU A 444 7.61 23.20 -24.39
C GLU A 444 8.01 22.63 -25.76
N LEU A 445 8.92 21.66 -25.79
CA LEU A 445 9.43 21.03 -27.02
C LEU A 445 8.36 20.27 -27.81
N ALA A 446 7.37 19.68 -27.14
CA ALA A 446 6.30 18.95 -27.81
C ALA A 446 5.23 19.87 -28.44
N LEU A 447 5.01 21.06 -27.87
CA LEU A 447 3.90 21.92 -28.27
C LEU A 447 4.14 22.63 -29.60
N GLU A 448 5.37 23.08 -29.88
CA GLU A 448 5.72 23.75 -31.13
C GLU A 448 5.56 22.83 -32.35
N ALA A 449 6.02 21.58 -32.24
CA ALA A 449 5.88 20.57 -33.30
C ALA A 449 4.40 20.22 -33.57
N ALA A 450 3.60 20.05 -32.51
CA ALA A 450 2.18 19.71 -32.63
C ALA A 450 1.33 20.86 -33.22
N ALA A 451 1.63 22.11 -32.85
CA ALA A 451 0.91 23.29 -33.33
C ALA A 451 1.02 23.46 -34.86
N TYR A 452 2.23 23.23 -35.41
CA TYR A 452 2.49 23.37 -36.85
C TYR A 452 1.70 22.35 -37.69
N ALA A 453 1.61 21.10 -37.23
CA ALA A 453 0.83 20.05 -37.88
C ALA A 453 -0.70 20.31 -37.79
N LEU A 454 -1.18 20.75 -36.61
CA LEU A 454 -2.61 20.98 -36.40
C LEU A 454 -3.15 22.15 -37.25
N PHE A 455 -2.38 23.21 -37.42
CA PHE A 455 -2.77 24.36 -38.24
C PHE A 455 -2.97 23.99 -39.72
N HIS A 456 -2.11 23.12 -40.26
CA HIS A 456 -2.26 22.61 -41.63
C HIS A 456 -3.44 21.64 -41.80
N TYR A 457 -3.79 20.86 -40.77
CA TYR A 457 -4.91 19.92 -40.84
C TYR A 457 -6.28 20.63 -40.80
N LEU A 458 -6.41 21.69 -40.00
CA LEU A 458 -7.69 22.37 -39.76
C LEU A 458 -8.23 23.20 -40.94
N GLN A 459 -7.41 23.52 -41.95
CA GLN A 459 -7.92 24.26 -43.13
C GLN A 459 -8.79 23.42 -44.08
N ASN A 460 -8.75 22.07 -44.01
CA ASN A 460 -9.08 21.25 -45.17
C ASN A 460 -10.35 20.35 -45.07
N LYS A 461 -11.23 20.54 -44.07
CA LYS A 461 -12.56 19.91 -44.05
C LYS A 461 -13.67 20.84 -43.57
N ARG A 462 -14.77 20.89 -44.33
CA ARG A 462 -16.03 21.53 -43.95
C ARG A 462 -16.84 20.66 -42.98
N LEU A 463 -17.78 21.31 -42.29
CA LEU A 463 -18.66 20.77 -41.24
C LEU A 463 -19.54 19.58 -41.68
N GLY A 464 -19.80 18.69 -40.73
CA GLY A 464 -20.88 17.70 -40.72
C GLY A 464 -21.36 17.52 -39.27
N ASN A 465 -22.66 17.33 -39.03
CA ASN A 465 -23.27 17.73 -37.76
C ASN A 465 -23.81 16.55 -36.90
N ALA A 466 -23.74 16.74 -35.58
CA ALA A 466 -24.59 16.19 -34.50
C ALA A 466 -24.95 14.67 -34.45
N GLY A 467 -24.69 14.08 -33.27
CA GLY A 467 -25.27 12.80 -32.83
C GLY A 467 -24.95 12.53 -31.37
N ALA A 468 -25.88 12.80 -30.46
CA ALA A 468 -25.67 12.63 -29.01
C ALA A 468 -26.26 11.30 -28.51
N ALA A 469 -25.55 10.63 -27.60
CA ALA A 469 -26.05 9.49 -26.85
C ALA A 469 -25.64 9.61 -25.38
N ILE A 470 -26.64 9.61 -24.49
CA ILE A 470 -26.47 9.52 -23.04
C ILE A 470 -26.85 8.10 -22.65
N LEU A 471 -25.98 7.41 -21.90
CA LEU A 471 -26.40 6.30 -21.04
C LEU A 471 -25.63 6.37 -19.72
N SER A 472 -26.34 6.09 -18.64
CA SER A 472 -25.84 6.20 -17.26
C SER A 472 -25.83 4.85 -16.58
N GLN A 473 -24.93 4.72 -15.59
CA GLN A 473 -25.12 3.91 -14.37
C GLN A 473 -25.69 2.49 -14.55
N ASN A 474 -24.82 1.50 -14.40
CA ASN A 474 -25.07 0.42 -13.44
C ASN A 474 -23.72 -0.09 -12.90
N ALA A 475 -23.55 0.00 -11.58
CA ALA A 475 -22.36 -0.43 -10.86
C ALA A 475 -22.80 -0.96 -9.49
N GLU A 476 -23.46 -2.12 -9.50
CA GLU A 476 -23.94 -2.75 -8.27
C GLU A 476 -22.76 -3.29 -7.44
N ARG A 477 -22.55 -2.63 -6.30
CA ARG A 477 -22.34 -3.26 -4.98
C ARG A 477 -21.77 -4.67 -5.00
N ASN A 478 -20.49 -4.80 -4.66
CA ASN A 478 -19.92 -6.08 -4.22
C ASN A 478 -19.24 -5.88 -2.85
N GLU A 479 -19.95 -6.21 -1.77
CA GLU A 479 -19.47 -6.12 -0.39
C GLU A 479 -18.59 -7.32 -0.04
N THR A 480 -17.33 -7.30 -0.47
CA THR A 480 -16.37 -8.36 -0.16
C THR A 480 -15.80 -8.22 1.25
N HIS A 481 -16.49 -8.87 2.20
CA HIS A 481 -16.02 -9.24 3.56
C HIS A 481 -14.86 -8.41 4.14
N CYS A 482 -15.18 -7.36 4.87
CA CYS A 482 -14.29 -6.90 5.94
C CYS A 482 -14.04 -8.06 6.91
N ALA A 483 -12.82 -8.58 6.95
CA ALA A 483 -12.42 -9.47 8.03
C ALA A 483 -12.51 -8.69 9.36
N ASN A 484 -13.24 -9.22 10.34
CA ASN A 484 -13.48 -8.52 11.61
C ASN A 484 -12.15 -8.27 12.35
N PHE A 485 -11.67 -7.02 12.26
CA PHE A 485 -10.45 -6.59 12.93
C PHE A 485 -10.56 -6.78 14.45
N ALA A 486 -11.75 -6.52 15.02
CA ALA A 486 -12.06 -6.78 16.42
C ALA A 486 -11.76 -8.23 16.85
N THR A 487 -12.21 -9.23 16.09
CA THR A 487 -11.99 -10.66 16.36
C THR A 487 -10.53 -11.09 16.18
N ILE A 488 -9.70 -10.26 15.54
CA ILE A 488 -8.24 -10.45 15.50
C ILE A 488 -7.58 -9.82 16.74
N VAL A 489 -8.11 -8.71 17.27
CA VAL A 489 -7.61 -8.10 18.52
C VAL A 489 -8.01 -8.90 19.76
N GLU A 490 -9.20 -9.52 19.77
CA GLU A 490 -9.58 -10.56 20.76
C GLU A 490 -8.66 -11.80 20.73
N GLN A 491 -7.81 -11.94 19.69
CA GLN A 491 -6.76 -12.95 19.57
C GLN A 491 -5.35 -12.33 19.59
N LEU A 492 -5.17 -11.14 20.19
CA LEU A 492 -3.87 -10.48 20.33
C LEU A 492 -3.41 -10.32 21.79
N ASP A 493 -4.34 -10.29 22.75
CA ASP A 493 -4.09 -10.52 24.18
C ASP A 493 -3.92 -12.02 24.54
#